data_AF-A0A930L7M0-F1
#
_entry.id   AF-A0A930L7M0-F1
#
_cell.length_a   1.000
_cell.length_b   1.000
_cell.length_c   1.000
_cell.angle_alpha   90.00
_cell.angle_beta   90.00
_cell.angle_gamma   90.00
#
_symmetry.space_group_name_H-M   'P 1'
#
loop_
_entity.id
_entity.type
_entity.pdbx_description
1 polymer ?
#
loop_
_entity_poly.entity_id
_entity_poly.type
_entity_poly.pdbx_seq_one_letter_code
_entity_poly.pdbx_strand_id
1 'polypeptide(L)'
;MKTHDILRDAASRPGTEAAVAVKGLSPEALNAHPGGHPNSIAWLLWHAGRQMDMQLSALNGQPQIWETQGFRERFNLGELGDTMGYGHTAEQARSIVVEDSALLVEYLVA
;
A
#
# COMPACT_ATOMS: atom_id res chain seq x y z
N MET A 1 21.64 -14.98 -15.29
CA MET A 1 20.43 -14.22 -14.95
C MET A 1 19.37 -14.52 -16.01
N LYS A 2 18.20 -15.00 -15.60
CA LYS A 2 17.06 -15.24 -16.50
C LYS A 2 16.21 -13.96 -16.60
N THR A 3 15.47 -13.77 -17.69
CA THR A 3 14.65 -12.55 -17.89
C THR A 3 13.65 -12.32 -16.75
N HIS A 4 13.05 -13.38 -16.20
CA HIS A 4 12.13 -13.25 -15.07
C HIS A 4 12.81 -12.82 -13.77
N ASP A 5 14.12 -13.02 -13.62
CA ASP A 5 14.86 -12.53 -12.45
C ASP A 5 14.93 -11.00 -12.46
N ILE A 6 15.13 -10.40 -13.64
CA ILE A 6 15.13 -8.94 -13.82
C ILE A 6 13.76 -8.36 -13.50
N LEU A 7 12.68 -9.00 -13.99
CA LEU A 7 11.32 -8.54 -13.73
C LEU A 7 10.96 -8.65 -12.24
N ARG A 8 11.41 -9.72 -11.57
CA ARG A 8 11.19 -9.89 -10.13
C ARG A 8 11.93 -8.83 -9.32
N ASP A 9 13.19 -8.58 -9.65
CA ASP A 9 13.99 -7.52 -9.01
C ASP A 9 13.37 -6.12 -9.24
N ALA A 10 12.93 -5.83 -10.46
CA ALA A 10 12.24 -4.57 -10.75
C ALA A 10 10.94 -4.42 -9.95
N ALA A 11 10.17 -5.50 -9.77
CA ALA A 11 8.92 -5.49 -9.03
C ALA A 11 9.10 -5.40 -7.50
N SER A 12 10.18 -5.95 -6.93
CA SER A 12 10.42 -5.96 -5.48
C SER A 12 11.06 -4.69 -4.95
N ARG A 13 11.81 -3.96 -5.78
CA ARG A 13 12.54 -2.74 -5.38
C ARG A 13 11.64 -1.66 -4.77
N PRO A 14 10.46 -1.31 -5.34
CA PRO A 14 9.60 -0.28 -4.75
C PRO A 14 9.24 -0.52 -3.28
N GLY A 15 8.93 -1.77 -2.89
CA GLY A 15 8.64 -2.11 -1.49
C GLY A 15 9.87 -1.98 -0.59
N THR A 16 11.05 -2.38 -1.09
CA THR A 16 12.32 -2.25 -0.35
C THR A 16 12.71 -0.78 -0.15
N GLU A 17 12.59 0.04 -1.18
CA GLU A 17 12.89 1.48 -1.11
C GLU A 17 11.86 2.24 -0.26
N ALA A 18 10.58 1.83 -0.30
CA ALA A 18 9.56 2.40 0.57
C ALA A 18 9.92 2.23 2.05
N ALA A 19 10.42 1.05 2.45
CA ALA A 19 10.86 0.80 3.82
C ALA A 19 11.99 1.74 4.28
N VAL A 20 12.90 2.10 3.37
CA VAL A 20 13.96 3.08 3.64
C VAL A 20 13.37 4.50 3.72
N ALA A 21 12.50 4.86 2.78
CA ALA A 21 11.93 6.20 2.66
C ALA A 21 11.05 6.60 3.85
N VAL A 22 10.31 5.66 4.45
CA VAL A 22 9.43 5.94 5.60
C VAL A 22 10.11 5.79 6.96
N LYS A 23 11.38 5.36 6.98
CA LYS A 23 12.10 5.12 8.23
C LYS A 23 12.18 6.40 9.06
N GLY A 24 11.60 6.36 10.26
CA GLY A 24 11.62 7.48 11.21
C GLY A 24 10.61 8.59 10.91
N LEU A 25 9.72 8.41 9.92
CA LEU A 25 8.57 9.29 9.77
C LEU A 25 7.56 9.05 10.89
N SER A 26 7.01 10.13 11.42
CA SER A 26 5.91 10.06 12.39
C SER A 26 4.58 9.76 11.70
N PRO A 27 3.55 9.32 12.44
CA PRO A 27 2.21 9.13 11.90
C PRO A 27 1.66 10.41 11.24
N GLU A 28 1.93 11.58 11.84
CA GLU A 28 1.52 12.86 11.27
C GLU A 28 2.19 13.13 9.92
N ALA A 29 3.46 12.77 9.77
CA ALA A 29 4.17 12.92 8.50
C ALA A 29 3.67 11.91 7.45
N LEU A 30 3.38 10.66 7.84
CA LEU A 30 2.83 9.64 6.94
C LEU A 30 1.45 10.05 6.40
N ASN A 31 0.62 10.63 7.25
CA ASN A 31 -0.74 11.03 6.94
C ASN A 31 -0.84 12.49 6.45
N ALA A 32 0.28 13.20 6.30
CA ALA A 32 0.29 14.59 5.84
C ALA A 32 -0.08 14.70 4.36
N HIS A 33 -0.60 15.89 4.00
CA HIS A 33 -0.98 16.26 2.64
C HIS A 33 -0.22 17.52 2.17
N PRO A 34 1.09 17.42 1.89
CA PRO A 34 1.89 18.57 1.47
C PRO A 34 1.33 19.25 0.22
N GLY A 35 1.30 20.59 0.23
CA GLY A 35 0.73 21.37 -0.88
C GLY A 35 -0.76 21.16 -1.11
N GLY A 36 -1.49 20.55 -0.16
CA GLY A 36 -2.92 20.29 -0.27
C GLY A 36 -3.29 19.09 -1.15
N HIS A 37 -2.30 18.29 -1.60
CA HIS A 37 -2.54 17.12 -2.45
C HIS A 37 -3.45 16.10 -1.72
N PRO A 38 -4.46 15.51 -2.38
CA PRO A 38 -5.43 14.63 -1.72
C PRO A 38 -4.83 13.32 -1.20
N ASN A 39 -3.71 12.85 -1.78
CA ASN A 39 -3.05 11.61 -1.37
C ASN A 39 -1.89 11.91 -0.42
N SER A 40 -1.85 11.20 0.71
CA SER A 40 -0.74 11.21 1.68
C SER A 40 0.31 10.15 1.32
N ILE A 41 1.43 10.09 2.05
CA ILE A 41 2.40 8.99 1.93
C ILE A 41 1.72 7.66 2.29
N ALA A 42 0.90 7.66 3.35
CA ALA A 42 0.12 6.49 3.76
C ALA A 42 -0.79 6.00 2.63
N TRP A 43 -1.52 6.91 1.99
CA TRP A 43 -2.37 6.58 0.84
C TRP A 43 -1.55 5.97 -0.31
N LEU A 44 -0.41 6.57 -0.66
CA LEU A 44 0.41 6.11 -1.79
C LEU A 44 0.94 4.69 -1.58
N LEU A 45 1.40 4.37 -0.36
CA LEU A 45 1.93 3.05 -0.05
C LEU A 45 0.83 1.99 0.10
N TRP A 46 -0.30 2.34 0.73
CA TRP A 46 -1.48 1.47 0.79
C TRP A 46 -2.02 1.17 -0.61
N HIS A 47 -2.16 2.21 -1.45
CA HIS A 47 -2.61 2.10 -2.85
C HIS A 47 -1.72 1.15 -3.66
N ALA A 48 -0.40 1.30 -3.55
CA ALA A 48 0.55 0.44 -4.24
C ALA A 48 0.41 -1.04 -3.81
N GLY A 49 0.28 -1.29 -2.50
CA GLY A 49 0.02 -2.64 -1.96
C GLY A 49 -1.29 -3.23 -2.47
N ARG A 50 -2.40 -2.49 -2.35
CA ARG A 50 -3.73 -2.91 -2.82
C ARG A 50 -3.73 -3.24 -4.30
N GLN A 51 -3.10 -2.39 -5.11
CA GLN A 51 -3.02 -2.59 -6.55
C GLN A 51 -2.28 -3.88 -6.90
N MET A 52 -1.12 -4.12 -6.31
CA MET A 52 -0.34 -5.33 -6.57
C MET A 52 -1.09 -6.58 -6.14
N ASP A 53 -1.64 -6.57 -4.92
CA ASP A 53 -2.38 -7.69 -4.35
C ASP A 53 -3.61 -8.07 -5.21
N MET A 54 -4.47 -7.10 -5.54
CA MET A 54 -5.65 -7.34 -6.39
C MET A 54 -5.27 -7.88 -7.78
N GLN A 55 -4.26 -7.29 -8.43
CA GLN A 55 -3.88 -7.68 -9.79
C GLN A 55 -3.21 -9.06 -9.83
N LEU A 56 -2.34 -9.36 -8.85
CA LEU A 56 -1.68 -10.66 -8.78
C LEU A 56 -2.66 -11.77 -8.41
N SER A 57 -3.54 -11.53 -7.43
CA SER A 57 -4.63 -12.44 -7.05
C SER A 57 -5.52 -12.77 -8.25
N ALA A 58 -5.93 -11.76 -9.02
CA ALA A 58 -6.73 -11.97 -10.23
C ALA A 58 -5.98 -12.75 -11.32
N LEU A 59 -4.68 -12.51 -11.47
CA LEU A 59 -3.84 -13.19 -12.47
C LEU A 59 -3.57 -14.66 -12.13
N ASN A 60 -3.36 -14.98 -10.86
CA ASN A 60 -2.93 -16.31 -10.41
C ASN A 60 -4.04 -17.17 -9.77
N GLY A 61 -5.24 -16.60 -9.58
CA GLY A 61 -6.39 -17.26 -8.97
C GLY A 61 -6.25 -17.55 -7.48
N GLN A 62 -5.24 -17.00 -6.81
CA GLN A 62 -5.08 -17.10 -5.35
C GLN A 62 -5.90 -16.02 -4.65
N PRO A 63 -6.34 -16.23 -3.41
CA PRO A 63 -6.97 -15.18 -2.62
C PRO A 63 -6.02 -14.00 -2.39
N GLN A 64 -6.59 -12.80 -2.21
CA GLN A 64 -5.82 -11.61 -1.85
C GLN A 64 -5.18 -11.79 -0.47
N ILE A 65 -3.96 -11.30 -0.32
CA ILE A 65 -3.29 -11.26 0.99
C ILE A 65 -3.95 -10.22 1.92
N TRP A 66 -4.64 -9.23 1.35
CA TRP A 66 -5.55 -8.31 2.05
C TRP A 66 -6.44 -9.04 3.07
N GLU A 67 -7.06 -10.13 2.64
CA GLU A 67 -7.95 -10.96 3.47
C GLU A 67 -7.15 -12.04 4.21
N THR A 68 -6.33 -12.80 3.49
CA THR A 68 -5.73 -14.03 4.04
C THR A 68 -4.62 -13.80 5.06
N GLN A 69 -4.01 -12.61 5.08
CA GLN A 69 -3.01 -12.20 6.06
C GLN A 69 -3.54 -11.15 7.06
N GLY A 70 -4.86 -10.88 7.04
CA GLY A 70 -5.53 -10.00 8.01
C GLY A 70 -5.20 -8.51 7.86
N PHE A 71 -4.71 -8.07 6.69
CA PHE A 71 -4.44 -6.66 6.45
C PHE A 71 -5.73 -5.84 6.45
N ARG A 72 -6.85 -6.41 6.00
CA ARG A 72 -8.16 -5.76 6.04
C ARG A 72 -8.53 -5.28 7.44
N GLU A 73 -8.39 -6.14 8.44
CA GLU A 73 -8.67 -5.83 9.84
C GLU A 73 -7.63 -4.87 10.42
N ARG A 74 -6.34 -5.07 10.08
CA ARG A 74 -5.24 -4.27 10.63
C ARG A 74 -5.24 -2.83 10.13
N PHE A 75 -5.59 -2.62 8.86
CA PHE A 75 -5.79 -1.27 8.30
C PHE A 75 -7.11 -0.64 8.75
N ASN A 76 -8.13 -1.46 9.05
CA ASN A 76 -9.41 -1.01 9.62
C ASN A 76 -10.10 0.11 8.80
N LEU A 77 -10.07 0.00 7.46
CA LEU A 77 -10.62 1.01 6.55
C LEU A 77 -12.08 0.72 6.13
N GLY A 78 -12.67 -0.37 6.61
CA GLY A 78 -13.99 -0.82 6.16
C GLY A 78 -14.04 -1.08 4.65
N GLU A 79 -15.20 -0.82 4.04
CA GLU A 79 -15.42 -1.04 2.60
C GLU A 79 -14.49 -0.20 1.71
N LEU A 80 -14.01 0.95 2.21
CA LEU A 80 -13.04 1.75 1.47
C LEU A 80 -11.73 0.98 1.24
N GLY A 81 -11.33 0.17 2.22
CA GLY A 81 -10.14 -0.68 2.15
C GLY A 81 -10.25 -1.79 1.10
N ASP A 82 -11.47 -2.20 0.76
CA ASP A 82 -11.73 -3.25 -0.24
C ASP A 82 -11.48 -2.74 -1.67
N THR A 83 -11.36 -1.43 -1.83
CA THR A 83 -10.92 -0.77 -3.07
C THR A 83 -9.40 -0.72 -3.19
N MET A 84 -8.92 -0.16 -4.31
CA MET A 84 -7.51 0.15 -4.51
C MET A 84 -7.23 1.66 -4.62
N GLY A 85 -8.14 2.56 -4.28
CA GLY A 85 -7.85 4.00 -4.40
C GLY A 85 -8.18 4.67 -5.74
N TYR A 86 -8.31 3.91 -6.84
CA TYR A 86 -8.64 4.49 -8.15
C TYR A 86 -10.02 5.16 -8.11
N GLY A 87 -10.07 6.44 -8.45
CA GLY A 87 -11.31 7.23 -8.42
C GLY A 87 -11.72 7.74 -7.02
N HIS A 88 -10.87 7.61 -6.00
CA HIS A 88 -11.14 8.19 -4.69
C HIS A 88 -11.38 9.70 -4.78
N THR A 89 -12.41 10.19 -4.07
CA THR A 89 -12.52 11.62 -3.77
C THR A 89 -11.41 12.06 -2.84
N ALA A 90 -11.24 13.38 -2.69
CA ALA A 90 -10.23 13.91 -1.78
C ALA A 90 -10.50 13.53 -0.32
N GLU A 91 -11.76 13.39 0.08
CA GLU A 91 -12.18 12.94 1.41
C GLU A 91 -11.84 11.46 1.62
N GLN A 92 -12.13 10.61 0.62
CA GLN A 92 -11.79 9.19 0.64
C GLN A 92 -10.27 8.95 0.66
N ALA A 93 -9.50 9.78 -0.05
CA ALA A 93 -8.05 9.68 0.01
C ALA A 93 -7.50 10.07 1.39
N ARG A 94 -8.06 11.12 2.00
CA ARG A 94 -7.69 11.59 3.35
C ARG A 94 -8.10 10.66 4.49
N SER A 95 -9.09 9.78 4.28
CA SER A 95 -9.46 8.79 5.29
C SER A 95 -8.52 7.59 5.34
N ILE A 96 -7.57 7.46 4.40
CA ILE A 96 -6.50 6.46 4.48
C ILE A 96 -5.42 6.99 5.42
N VAL A 97 -5.51 6.58 6.68
CA VAL A 97 -4.59 6.96 7.76
C VAL A 97 -4.01 5.73 8.43
N VAL A 98 -2.76 5.83 8.89
CA VAL A 98 -2.10 4.77 9.66
C VAL A 98 -1.35 5.33 10.87
N GLU A 99 -1.19 4.51 11.90
CA GLU A 99 -0.42 4.85 13.10
C GLU A 99 1.04 4.39 13.03
N ASP A 100 1.38 3.49 12.10
CA ASP A 100 2.74 2.97 11.97
C ASP A 100 3.06 2.66 10.51
N SER A 101 4.21 3.16 10.04
CA SER A 101 4.78 2.82 8.74
C SER A 101 5.02 1.32 8.55
N ALA A 102 5.25 0.57 9.64
CA ALA A 102 5.50 -0.87 9.59
C ALA A 102 4.35 -1.62 8.90
N LEU A 103 3.09 -1.22 9.15
CA LEU A 103 1.92 -1.84 8.51
C LEU A 103 1.94 -1.66 6.99
N LEU A 104 2.31 -0.47 6.50
CA LEU A 104 2.42 -0.18 5.07
C LEU A 104 3.56 -0.98 4.42
N VAL A 105 4.71 -1.03 5.09
CA VAL A 105 5.90 -1.74 4.59
C VAL A 105 5.65 -3.23 4.55
N GLU A 106 5.07 -3.81 5.61
CA GLU A 106 4.75 -5.24 5.66
C GLU A 106 3.81 -5.64 4.53
N TYR A 107 2.79 -4.82 4.24
CA TYR A 107 1.87 -5.11 3.14
C TYR A 107 2.55 -5.04 1.75
N LEU A 108 3.52 -4.14 1.57
CA LEU A 108 4.24 -3.98 0.31
C LEU A 108 5.24 -5.10 0.00
N VAL A 109 5.70 -5.84 1.00
CA VAL A 109 6.75 -6.86 0.86
C VAL A 109 6.27 -8.29 1.15
N ALA A 110 4.99 -8.46 1.50
CA ALA A 110 4.34 -9.75 1.74
C ALA A 110 4.14 -10.55 0.43
#